data_AF-A0A804IZK3-F1
#
_entry.id   AF-A0A804IZK3-F1
#
_cell.length_a   1.000
_cell.length_b   1.000
_cell.length_c   1.000
_cell.angle_alpha   90.00
_cell.angle_beta   90.00
_cell.angle_gamma   90.00
#
_symmetry.space_group_name_H-M   'P 1'
#
loop_
_entity.id
_entity.type
_entity.pdbx_description
1 polymer ?
#
loop_
_entity_poly.entity_id
_entity_poly.type
_entity_poly.pdbx_seq_one_letter_code
_entity_poly.pdbx_strand_id
1 'polypeptide(L)'
;MSKSLVQPIGQKRLTAIAIVRLKKHGVRFEIACYNNKVLSGRSRVEKDLDELLQSHTVYSNVSKGWLRILALMTDPKYAWRH
;
A
#
# COMPACT_ATOMS: atom_id res chain seq x y z
N MET A 1 -41.49 -12.91 -14.30
CA MET A 1 -40.32 -12.98 -13.40
C MET A 1 -39.08 -12.53 -14.15
N SER A 2 -38.74 -11.24 -14.09
CA SER A 2 -37.52 -10.71 -14.70
C SER A 2 -36.30 -11.19 -13.89
N LYS A 3 -35.39 -11.93 -14.54
CA LYS A 3 -34.12 -12.36 -13.94
C LYS A 3 -33.28 -11.12 -13.64
N SER A 4 -33.00 -10.86 -12.37
CA SER A 4 -32.02 -9.84 -11.97
C SER A 4 -30.66 -10.22 -12.54
N LEU A 5 -30.14 -9.38 -13.44
CA LEU A 5 -28.82 -9.56 -14.04
C LEU A 5 -27.77 -9.25 -12.97
N VAL A 6 -27.28 -10.27 -12.26
CA VAL A 6 -26.16 -10.13 -11.33
C VAL A 6 -24.92 -9.86 -12.17
N GLN A 7 -24.58 -8.59 -12.32
CA GLN A 7 -23.32 -8.20 -12.94
C GLN A 7 -22.19 -8.73 -12.06
N PRO A 8 -21.17 -9.40 -12.63
CA PRO A 8 -20.02 -9.80 -11.86
C PRO A 8 -19.40 -8.54 -11.26
N ILE A 9 -19.20 -8.56 -9.94
CA ILE A 9 -18.61 -7.44 -9.20
C ILE A 9 -17.24 -7.19 -9.84
N GLY A 10 -17.01 -5.96 -10.32
CA GLY A 10 -15.77 -5.59 -10.99
C GLY A 10 -14.58 -5.80 -10.06
N GLN A 11 -13.84 -6.90 -10.24
CA GLN A 11 -12.63 -7.15 -9.46
C GLN A 11 -11.52 -6.21 -9.95
N LYS A 12 -11.30 -5.10 -9.25
CA LYS A 12 -10.22 -4.15 -9.55
C LYS A 12 -8.87 -4.79 -9.22
N ARG A 13 -8.26 -5.46 -10.20
CA ARG A 13 -6.94 -6.05 -10.07
C ARG A 13 -5.88 -4.95 -10.19
N LEU A 14 -5.14 -4.78 -9.11
CA LEU A 14 -4.01 -3.86 -9.01
C LEU A 14 -2.78 -4.43 -9.75
N THR A 15 -2.83 -4.50 -11.08
CA THR A 15 -1.80 -5.15 -11.93
C THR A 15 -0.57 -4.30 -12.21
N ALA A 16 -0.68 -2.97 -12.08
CA ALA A 16 0.38 -2.03 -12.49
C ALA A 16 1.23 -1.52 -11.30
N ILE A 17 1.28 -2.27 -10.20
CA ILE A 17 1.79 -1.78 -8.91
C ILE A 17 2.85 -2.71 -8.36
N ALA A 18 3.90 -2.10 -7.80
CA ALA A 18 4.94 -2.77 -7.05
C ALA A 18 4.60 -2.72 -5.58
N ILE A 19 4.85 -3.83 -4.89
CA ILE A 19 4.74 -3.90 -3.43
C ILE A 19 6.13 -3.74 -2.83
N VAL A 20 6.37 -2.64 -2.14
CA VAL A 20 7.59 -2.42 -1.36
C VAL A 20 7.36 -2.90 0.06
N ARG A 21 8.27 -3.75 0.55
CA ARG A 21 8.16 -4.38 1.87
C ARG A 21 9.25 -3.87 2.80
N LEU A 22 8.86 -3.52 4.03
CA LEU A 22 9.76 -3.18 5.13
C LEU A 22 9.45 -4.06 6.33
N LYS A 23 10.48 -4.62 6.96
CA LYS A 23 10.35 -5.37 8.22
C LYS A 23 11.08 -4.61 9.33
N LYS A 24 10.36 -4.16 10.35
CA LYS A 24 10.93 -3.47 11.52
C LYS A 24 10.27 -4.00 12.79
N HIS A 25 11.04 -4.25 13.85
CA HIS A 25 10.53 -4.75 15.14
C HIS A 25 9.61 -5.98 15.04
N GLY A 26 9.89 -6.91 14.11
CA GLY A 26 9.05 -8.10 13.89
C GLY A 26 7.75 -7.84 13.10
N VAL A 27 7.46 -6.58 12.78
CA VAL A 27 6.27 -6.11 12.09
C VAL A 27 6.59 -5.94 10.59
N ARG A 28 5.69 -6.43 9.73
CA ARG A 28 5.80 -6.31 8.27
C ARG A 28 4.92 -5.16 7.79
N PHE A 29 5.53 -4.23 7.05
CA PHE A 29 4.87 -3.12 6.40
C PHE A 29 4.99 -3.28 4.90
N GLU A 30 3.88 -3.07 4.21
CA GLU A 30 3.80 -3.12 2.77
C GLU A 30 3.19 -1.83 2.26
N ILE A 31 3.75 -1.31 1.17
CA ILE A 31 3.31 -0.09 0.51
C ILE A 31 3.15 -0.37 -0.97
N ALA A 32 2.09 0.19 -1.56
CA ALA A 32 1.79 0.13 -2.98
C ALA A 32 2.43 1.31 -3.72
N CYS A 33 3.37 1.02 -4.61
CA CYS A 33 4.08 2.02 -5.41
C CYS A 33 3.90 1.75 -6.90
N TYR A 34 4.06 2.77 -7.75
CA TYR A 34 4.09 2.56 -9.19
C TYR A 34 5.38 1.83 -9.63
N ASN A 35 5.26 0.80 -10.46
CA ASN A 35 6.40 -0.01 -10.93
C ASN A 35 7.54 0.84 -11.50
N ASN A 36 7.19 1.83 -12.31
CA ASN A 36 8.15 2.68 -13.03
C ASN A 36 8.96 3.60 -12.10
N LYS A 37 8.48 3.80 -10.87
CA LYS A 37 9.04 4.77 -9.91
C LYS A 37 9.84 4.08 -8.79
N VAL A 38 9.75 2.75 -8.62
CA VAL A 38 10.43 2.01 -7.52
C VAL A 38 11.94 2.21 -7.50
N LEU A 39 12.58 2.16 -8.66
CA LEU A 39 14.03 2.33 -8.76
C LEU A 39 14.47 3.75 -8.40
N SER A 40 13.69 4.75 -8.84
CA SER A 40 13.91 6.16 -8.49
C SER A 40 13.81 6.40 -6.98
N GLY A 41 12.82 5.80 -6.32
CA GLY A 41 12.66 5.87 -4.87
C GLY A 41 13.83 5.25 -4.09
N ARG A 42 14.47 4.20 -4.63
CA ARG A 42 15.69 3.62 -4.02
C ARG A 42 16.90 4.54 -4.15
N SER A 43 17.01 5.25 -5.26
CA SER A 43 18.10 6.18 -5.53
C SER A 43 17.92 7.54 -4.86
N ARG A 44 16.81 7.78 -4.12
CA ARG A 44 16.45 9.07 -3.48
C ARG A 44 16.48 10.26 -4.45
N VAL A 45 16.24 10.01 -5.74
CA VAL A 45 16.30 11.04 -6.79
C VAL A 45 15.03 11.90 -6.74
N GLU A 46 13.88 11.29 -6.50
CA GLU A 46 12.60 11.98 -6.29
C GLU A 46 12.32 12.18 -4.80
N LYS A 47 12.05 13.42 -4.41
CA LYS A 47 11.73 13.80 -3.02
C LYS A 47 10.23 13.73 -2.72
N ASP A 48 9.40 13.81 -3.76
CA ASP A 48 7.95 13.84 -3.64
C ASP A 48 7.38 12.41 -3.59
N LEU A 49 6.99 11.98 -2.39
CA LEU A 49 6.43 10.65 -2.13
C LEU A 49 5.08 10.44 -2.84
N ASP A 50 4.34 11.52 -3.08
CA ASP A 50 3.01 11.50 -3.72
C ASP A 50 3.06 11.01 -5.17
N GLU A 51 4.17 11.24 -5.89
CA GLU A 51 4.32 10.75 -7.26
C GLU A 51 4.71 9.27 -7.34
N LEU A 52 5.25 8.72 -6.26
CA LEU A 52 5.75 7.35 -6.21
C LEU A 52 4.70 6.39 -5.64
N LEU A 53 3.88 6.87 -4.70
CA LEU A 53 2.89 6.09 -3.98
C LEU A 53 1.56 6.09 -4.72
N GLN A 54 0.96 4.90 -4.86
CA GLN A 54 -0.42 4.81 -5.35
C GLN A 54 -1.42 5.23 -4.28
N SER A 55 -1.06 5.05 -3.00
CA SER A 55 -1.88 5.43 -1.86
C SER A 55 -0.97 5.73 -0.67
N HIS A 56 -1.33 6.75 0.11
CA HIS A 56 -0.62 7.14 1.35
C HIS A 56 -0.88 6.18 2.52
N THR A 57 -1.38 5.00 2.24
CA THR A 57 -1.78 4.00 3.22
C THR A 57 -0.72 2.91 3.34
N VAL A 58 -0.34 2.60 4.58
CA VAL A 58 0.56 1.51 4.92
C VAL A 58 -0.26 0.28 5.26
N TYR A 59 -0.02 -0.78 4.50
CA TYR A 59 -0.71 -2.06 4.65
C TYR A 59 0.18 -3.06 5.39
N SER A 60 -0.46 -4.06 6.01
CA SER A 60 0.22 -5.28 6.45
C SER A 60 0.30 -6.31 5.33
N ASN A 61 -0.70 -6.27 4.44
CA ASN A 61 -0.81 -7.07 3.24
C ASN A 61 -1.60 -6.26 2.19
N VAL A 62 -0.93 -5.80 1.14
CA VAL A 62 -1.56 -5.00 0.07
C VAL A 62 -2.57 -5.83 -0.71
N SER A 63 -2.26 -7.11 -1.00
CA SER A 63 -3.14 -8.00 -1.76
C SER A 63 -4.46 -8.32 -1.06
N LYS A 64 -4.48 -8.27 0.28
CA LYS A 64 -5.69 -8.47 1.10
C LYS A 64 -6.35 -7.16 1.55
N GLY A 65 -5.73 -6.01 1.29
CA GLY A 65 -6.23 -4.71 1.73
C GLY A 65 -6.20 -4.49 3.24
N TRP A 66 -5.40 -5.27 3.99
CA TRP A 66 -5.34 -5.17 5.45
C TRP A 66 -4.52 -3.95 5.88
N LEU A 67 -5.22 -2.86 6.17
CA LEU A 67 -4.64 -1.62 6.68
C LEU A 67 -3.98 -1.86 8.04
N ARG A 68 -2.74 -1.39 8.20
CA ARG A 68 -2.01 -1.50 9.48
C ARG A 68 -1.91 -0.18 10.23
N ILE A 69 -2.25 0.94 9.58
CA ILE A 69 -2.12 2.31 10.13
C ILE A 69 -2.85 2.46 11.47
N LEU A 70 -4.06 1.90 11.60
CA LEU A 70 -4.85 2.06 12.81
C LEU A 70 -4.16 1.49 14.07
N ALA A 71 -3.34 0.44 13.90
CA ALA A 71 -2.63 -0.21 14.99
C ALA A 71 -1.28 0.43 15.33
N LEU A 72 -0.72 1.28 14.45
CA LEU A 72 0.60 1.89 14.64
C LEU A 72 0.51 3.32 15.17
N MET A 73 -0.58 4.04 14.85
CA MET A 73 -0.82 5.37 15.40
C MET A 73 -1.12 5.35 16.90
N THR A 74 -1.61 4.24 17.43
CA THR A 74 -1.88 4.05 18.87
C THR A 74 -0.63 3.69 19.66
N ASP A 75 0.39 3.11 19.03
CA ASP A 75 1.59 2.63 19.71
C ASP A 75 2.77 3.60 19.51
N PRO A 76 3.27 4.26 20.57
CA PRO A 76 4.37 5.22 20.47
C PRO A 76 5.69 4.59 19.99
N LYS A 77 5.82 3.25 20.01
CA LYS A 77 6.98 2.51 19.50
C LYS A 77 7.07 2.47 17.96
N TYR A 78 5.94 2.68 17.27
CA TYR A 78 5.85 2.58 15.81
C TYR A 78 5.42 3.89 15.13
N ALA A 79 5.08 4.92 15.91
CA ALA A 79 4.87 6.25 15.40
C ALA A 79 6.14 6.74 14.68
N TRP A 80 6.02 7.11 13.42
CA TRP A 80 7.06 7.80 12.64
C TRP A 80 7.22 9.25 13.13
N ARG A 81 7.47 9.45 14.43
CA ARG A 81 7.92 10.73 14.96
C ARG A 81 9.45 10.77 14.87
N HIS A 82 9.94 11.81 14.20
CA HIS A 82 11.32 12.27 14.30
C HIS A 82 11.65 12.66 15.75
#